data_AF-A0A2E2WV75-F1
#
_entry.id   AF-A0A2E2WV75-F1
#
_cell.length_a   1.000
_cell.length_b   1.000
_cell.length_c   1.000
_cell.angle_alpha   90.00
_cell.angle_beta   90.00
_cell.angle_gamma   90.00
#
_symmetry.space_group_name_H-M   'P 1'
#
loop_
_entity.id
_entity.type
_entity.pdbx_description
1 polymer ?
#
loop_
_entity_poly.entity_id
_entity_poly.type
_entity_poly.pdbx_seq_one_letter_code
_entity_poly.pdbx_strand_id
1 'polypeptide(L)'
;MSRPYSKELLDFLSKTNSKKVGIQLAKICIKAKLPASGIAEVFGVTRQAVHGWFRGKYIREKKIIAIKKFISKVQNDLDQGNLPTKTQSLSKEYLQSNAIKYTDDNNSNEVLNSIKVHNYTDDYSPKNNYSGYEGEYKNGKYHGYGRLRTDDRGSEIYDDGDECDEYVGEFKNGLYDGQGTLKLSCGTKYIGEFRNGLYDGQGVQTWGDYRDPDYYYEYYDLDKLIYDPINSSEYFFGYIYVGEFKNGEYHGQGILTYISEIKYSGEFKLGRLYSGSLTYFDDLIYFEKGLVVK
;
A
#
# COMPACT_ATOMS: atom_id res chain seq x y z
N MET A 1 -15.74 -14.32 17.37
CA MET A 1 -16.60 -13.14 17.60
C MET A 1 -16.13 -12.05 16.65
N SER A 2 -17.02 -11.43 15.86
CA SER A 2 -16.67 -10.23 15.09
C SER A 2 -16.22 -9.14 16.06
N ARG A 3 -15.08 -8.54 15.76
CA ARG A 3 -14.52 -7.48 16.59
C ARG A 3 -15.25 -6.18 16.25
N PRO A 4 -15.54 -5.33 17.25
CA PRO A 4 -16.07 -3.99 16.98
C PRO A 4 -15.06 -3.21 16.13
N TYR A 5 -15.54 -2.19 15.41
CA TYR A 5 -14.66 -1.28 14.69
C TYR A 5 -13.67 -0.61 15.65
N SER A 6 -12.41 -0.47 15.21
CA SER A 6 -11.34 0.20 15.96
C SER A 6 -11.77 1.60 16.41
N LYS A 7 -11.31 2.03 17.59
CA LYS A 7 -11.60 3.36 18.14
C LYS A 7 -11.13 4.47 17.21
N GLU A 8 -9.99 4.28 16.57
CA GLU A 8 -9.37 5.20 15.61
C GLU A 8 -10.27 5.45 14.39
N LEU A 9 -10.90 4.39 13.85
CA LEU A 9 -11.84 4.51 12.75
C LEU A 9 -13.12 5.25 13.17
N LEU A 10 -13.65 4.98 14.37
CA LEU A 10 -14.82 5.68 14.90
C LEU A 10 -14.51 7.18 15.10
N ASP A 11 -13.34 7.51 15.64
CA ASP A 11 -12.88 8.87 15.83
C ASP A 11 -12.66 9.59 14.48
N PHE A 12 -12.07 8.92 13.48
CA PHE A 12 -11.95 9.45 12.12
C PHE A 12 -13.32 9.74 11.50
N LEU A 13 -14.26 8.81 11.61
CA LEU A 13 -15.57 8.93 10.98
C LEU A 13 -16.47 9.99 11.65
N SER A 14 -16.35 10.17 12.96
CA SER A 14 -17.06 11.24 13.68
C SER A 14 -16.61 12.64 13.24
N LYS A 15 -15.34 12.78 12.83
CA LYS A 15 -14.75 14.04 12.37
C LYS A 15 -14.89 14.26 10.86
N THR A 16 -15.25 13.25 10.07
CA THR A 16 -15.24 13.32 8.60
C THR A 16 -16.60 13.69 7.99
N ASN A 17 -16.62 14.71 7.13
CA ASN A 17 -17.79 15.10 6.31
C ASN A 17 -17.66 14.66 4.84
N SER A 18 -16.84 13.64 4.55
CA SER A 18 -16.53 13.23 3.18
C SER A 18 -17.74 12.72 2.38
N LYS A 19 -17.82 13.13 1.10
CA LYS A 19 -18.76 12.58 0.11
C LYS A 19 -18.25 11.31 -0.59
N LYS A 20 -17.09 10.78 -0.20
CA LYS A 20 -16.54 9.54 -0.78
C LYS A 20 -17.42 8.34 -0.42
N VAL A 21 -17.74 7.52 -1.43
CA VAL A 21 -18.66 6.39 -1.31
C VAL A 21 -18.20 5.35 -0.29
N GLY A 22 -16.89 5.06 -0.22
CA GLY A 22 -16.35 4.13 0.77
C GLY A 22 -16.49 4.62 2.22
N ILE A 23 -16.39 5.93 2.46
CA ILE A 23 -16.61 6.53 3.78
C ILE A 23 -18.10 6.49 4.14
N GLN A 24 -19.00 6.72 3.17
CA GLN A 24 -20.44 6.55 3.37
C GLN A 24 -20.80 5.10 3.71
N LEU A 25 -20.17 4.13 3.03
CA LEU A 25 -20.32 2.71 3.34
C LEU A 25 -19.87 2.41 4.77
N ALA A 26 -18.74 2.95 5.22
CA ALA A 26 -18.26 2.76 6.59
C ALA A 26 -19.29 3.22 7.63
N LYS A 27 -19.85 4.43 7.41
CA LYS A 27 -20.86 5.01 8.31
C LYS A 27 -22.11 4.14 8.41
N ILE A 28 -22.63 3.65 7.27
CA ILE A 28 -23.84 2.82 7.29
C ILE A 28 -23.58 1.46 7.93
N CYS A 29 -22.40 0.85 7.70
CA CYS A 29 -22.04 -0.43 8.32
C CYS A 29 -21.90 -0.31 9.84
N ILE A 30 -21.35 0.78 10.35
CA ILE A 30 -21.28 1.04 11.80
C ILE A 30 -22.68 1.19 12.39
N LYS A 31 -23.54 2.02 11.77
CA LYS A 31 -24.92 2.22 12.22
C LYS A 31 -25.70 0.90 12.24
N ALA A 32 -25.49 0.05 11.24
CA ALA A 32 -26.11 -1.26 11.12
C ALA A 32 -25.38 -2.40 11.84
N LYS A 33 -24.25 -2.13 12.52
CA LYS A 33 -23.37 -3.13 13.16
C LYS A 33 -22.97 -4.30 12.23
N LEU A 34 -22.76 -4.01 10.95
CA LEU A 34 -22.34 -4.99 9.95
C LEU A 34 -20.80 -5.11 9.96
N PRO A 35 -20.21 -6.31 10.09
CA PRO A 35 -18.75 -6.44 10.11
C PRO A 35 -18.14 -6.30 8.71
N ALA A 36 -16.94 -5.71 8.63
CA ALA A 36 -16.20 -5.57 7.36
C ALA A 36 -15.96 -6.91 6.64
N SER A 37 -15.84 -8.02 7.38
CA SER A 37 -15.69 -9.37 6.81
C SER A 37 -16.93 -9.83 6.03
N GLY A 38 -18.13 -9.48 6.50
CA GLY A 38 -19.35 -9.83 5.78
C GLY A 38 -19.60 -8.91 4.58
N ILE A 39 -19.16 -7.65 4.67
CA ILE A 39 -19.15 -6.74 3.51
C ILE A 39 -18.20 -7.28 2.42
N ALA A 40 -17.04 -7.78 2.83
CA ALA A 40 -16.09 -8.42 1.94
C ALA A 40 -16.70 -9.61 1.17
N GLU A 41 -17.43 -10.49 1.87
CA GLU A 41 -18.18 -11.61 1.27
C GLU A 41 -19.22 -11.14 0.24
N VAL A 42 -20.02 -10.11 0.57
CA VAL A 42 -21.04 -9.55 -0.34
C VAL A 42 -20.46 -9.02 -1.64
N PHE A 43 -19.30 -8.36 -1.58
CA PHE A 43 -18.68 -7.73 -2.74
C PHE A 43 -17.61 -8.59 -3.42
N GLY A 44 -17.39 -9.83 -2.97
CA GLY A 44 -16.32 -10.69 -3.47
C GLY A 44 -14.97 -9.99 -3.43
N VAL A 45 -14.64 -9.36 -2.31
CA VAL A 45 -13.36 -8.68 -2.06
C VAL A 45 -12.82 -9.10 -0.70
N THR A 46 -11.59 -8.70 -0.39
CA THR A 46 -11.03 -8.97 0.93
C THR A 46 -11.49 -7.95 1.97
N ARG A 47 -11.44 -8.35 3.24
CA ARG A 47 -11.69 -7.46 4.38
C ARG A 47 -10.79 -6.22 4.34
N GLN A 48 -9.55 -6.37 3.89
CA GLN A 48 -8.59 -5.27 3.73
C GLN A 48 -9.04 -4.25 2.68
N ALA A 49 -9.56 -4.70 1.53
CA ALA A 49 -10.10 -3.81 0.52
C ALA A 49 -11.24 -2.95 1.07
N VAL A 50 -12.16 -3.56 1.84
CA VAL A 50 -13.26 -2.86 2.52
C VAL A 50 -12.73 -1.80 3.51
N HIS A 51 -11.71 -2.14 4.31
CA HIS A 51 -11.06 -1.20 5.22
C HIS A 51 -10.36 -0.05 4.48
N GLY A 52 -9.76 -0.32 3.32
CA GLY A 52 -9.23 0.72 2.43
C GLY A 52 -10.32 1.68 1.95
N TRP A 53 -11.47 1.15 1.52
CA TRP A 53 -12.62 1.96 1.11
C TRP A 53 -13.14 2.83 2.25
N PHE A 54 -13.23 2.30 3.47
CA PHE A 54 -13.70 3.03 4.65
C PHE A 54 -12.81 4.24 5.00
N ARG A 55 -11.53 4.21 4.61
CA ARG A 55 -10.58 5.31 4.76
C ARG A 55 -10.48 6.21 3.52
N GLY A 56 -11.32 5.96 2.52
CA GLY A 56 -11.43 6.80 1.33
C GLY A 56 -10.40 6.53 0.24
N LYS A 57 -9.81 5.32 0.20
CA LYS A 57 -9.02 4.83 -0.94
C LYS A 57 -9.90 4.68 -2.19
N TYR A 58 -9.24 4.59 -3.35
CA TYR A 58 -9.91 4.41 -4.66
C TYR A 58 -10.81 3.16 -4.68
N ILE A 59 -11.91 3.26 -5.42
CA ILE A 59 -12.86 2.18 -5.65
C ILE A 59 -13.13 2.15 -7.16
N ARG A 60 -12.96 0.98 -7.79
CA ARG A 60 -13.33 0.78 -9.20
C ARG A 60 -14.77 1.23 -9.46
N GLU A 61 -14.99 1.91 -10.58
CA GLU A 61 -16.29 2.50 -10.94
C GLU A 61 -17.44 1.49 -10.88
N LYS A 62 -17.22 0.28 -11.43
CA LYS A 62 -18.20 -0.82 -11.38
C LYS A 62 -18.63 -1.20 -9.94
N LYS A 63 -17.71 -1.13 -8.97
CA LYS A 63 -18.01 -1.42 -7.56
C LYS A 63 -18.68 -0.23 -6.87
N ILE A 64 -18.43 1.01 -7.29
CA ILE A 64 -19.10 2.20 -6.74
C ILE A 64 -20.63 2.09 -6.88
N ILE A 65 -21.11 1.63 -8.04
CA ILE A 65 -22.55 1.48 -8.30
C ILE A 65 -23.17 0.46 -7.34
N ALA A 66 -22.55 -0.71 -7.20
CA ALA A 66 -23.01 -1.77 -6.31
C ALA A 66 -22.98 -1.32 -4.83
N ILE A 67 -21.94 -0.60 -4.41
CA ILE A 67 -21.83 -0.05 -3.06
C ILE A 67 -22.93 0.98 -2.78
N LYS A 68 -23.22 1.88 -3.72
CA LYS A 68 -24.32 2.85 -3.57
C LYS A 68 -25.67 2.14 -3.41
N LYS A 69 -25.96 1.13 -4.23
CA LYS A 69 -27.18 0.30 -4.11
C LYS A 69 -27.26 -0.37 -2.74
N PHE A 70 -26.15 -0.93 -2.26
CA PHE A 70 -26.07 -1.56 -0.95
C PHE A 70 -26.33 -0.56 0.19
N ILE A 71 -25.69 0.62 0.17
CA ILE A 71 -25.90 1.67 1.17
C ILE A 71 -27.38 2.04 1.26
N SER A 72 -28.04 2.29 0.11
CA SER A 72 -29.45 2.65 0.08
C SER A 72 -30.35 1.55 0.65
N LYS A 73 -30.04 0.28 0.34
CA LYS A 73 -30.79 -0.86 0.87
C LYS A 73 -30.65 -0.99 2.39
N VAL A 74 -29.42 -0.98 2.90
CA VAL A 74 -29.15 -1.04 4.35
C VAL A 74 -29.79 0.15 5.07
N GLN A 75 -29.75 1.35 4.46
CA GLN A 75 -30.40 2.52 5.06
C GLN A 75 -31.92 2.36 5.14
N ASN A 76 -32.57 1.87 4.08
CA ASN A 76 -34.02 1.60 4.08
C ASN A 76 -34.40 0.58 5.15
N ASP A 77 -33.64 -0.53 5.24
CA ASP A 77 -33.90 -1.56 6.24
C ASP A 77 -33.65 -1.07 7.67
N LEU A 78 -32.70 -0.15 7.87
CA LEU A 78 -32.49 0.54 9.14
C LEU A 78 -33.69 1.40 9.51
N ASP A 79 -34.22 2.16 8.56
CA ASP A 79 -35.33 3.09 8.77
C ASP A 79 -36.64 2.33 9.04
N GLN A 80 -36.80 1.14 8.46
CA GLN A 80 -37.93 0.24 8.70
C GLN A 80 -37.78 -0.62 9.97
N GLY A 81 -36.63 -0.55 10.67
CA GLY A 81 -36.37 -1.36 11.87
C GLY A 81 -36.14 -2.86 11.58
N ASN A 82 -35.91 -3.23 10.32
CA ASN A 82 -35.77 -4.61 9.86
C ASN A 82 -34.37 -5.19 10.10
N LEU A 83 -33.41 -4.36 10.56
CA LEU A 83 -32.04 -4.79 10.82
C LEU A 83 -31.84 -5.30 12.26
N PRO A 84 -31.30 -6.51 12.44
CA PRO A 84 -31.11 -7.12 13.75
C PRO A 84 -29.93 -6.46 14.47
N THR A 85 -30.23 -5.43 15.25
CA THR A 85 -29.27 -4.59 15.99
C THR A 85 -28.51 -5.32 17.13
N LYS A 86 -28.74 -6.63 17.35
CA LYS A 86 -28.28 -7.33 18.55
C LYS A 86 -27.34 -8.54 18.38
N THR A 87 -27.12 -9.11 17.20
CA THR A 87 -26.24 -10.31 17.11
C THR A 87 -25.54 -10.50 15.77
N GLN A 88 -24.25 -10.87 15.80
CA GLN A 88 -23.44 -11.15 14.61
C GLN A 88 -24.01 -12.26 13.70
N SER A 89 -24.66 -13.27 14.27
CA SER A 89 -25.28 -14.36 13.50
C SER A 89 -26.36 -13.83 12.55
N LEU A 90 -27.18 -12.89 13.03
CA LEU A 90 -28.25 -12.29 12.24
C LEU A 90 -27.71 -11.30 11.20
N SER A 91 -26.60 -10.61 11.50
CA SER A 91 -25.90 -9.78 10.49
C SER A 91 -25.32 -10.62 9.35
N LYS A 92 -24.84 -11.84 9.65
CA LYS A 92 -24.33 -12.77 8.63
C LYS A 92 -25.46 -13.30 7.75
N GLU A 93 -26.57 -13.73 8.35
CA GLU A 93 -27.76 -14.19 7.63
C GLU A 93 -28.37 -13.08 6.74
N TYR A 94 -28.41 -11.84 7.24
CA TYR A 94 -28.84 -10.68 6.46
C TYR A 94 -27.91 -10.40 5.26
N LEU A 95 -26.59 -10.48 5.44
CA LEU A 95 -25.62 -10.26 4.36
C LEU A 95 -25.70 -11.37 3.30
N GLN A 96 -25.92 -12.62 3.71
CA GLN A 96 -26.03 -13.77 2.82
C GLN A 96 -27.34 -13.78 2.01
N SER A 97 -28.46 -13.42 2.62
CA SER A 97 -29.76 -13.33 1.94
C SER A 97 -29.87 -12.14 0.98
N ASN A 98 -29.04 -11.11 1.17
CA ASN A 98 -29.07 -9.87 0.40
C ASN A 98 -27.83 -9.63 -0.45
N ALA A 99 -26.99 -10.66 -0.65
CA ALA A 99 -25.81 -10.59 -1.49
C ALA A 99 -26.21 -10.06 -2.88
N ILE A 100 -25.62 -8.93 -3.27
CA ILE A 100 -25.88 -8.32 -4.58
C ILE A 100 -25.14 -9.18 -5.61
N LYS A 101 -25.89 -9.92 -6.42
CA LYS A 101 -25.32 -10.58 -7.60
C LYS A 101 -24.84 -9.50 -8.56
N TYR A 102 -23.59 -9.59 -9.00
CA TYR A 102 -23.08 -8.77 -10.10
C TYR A 102 -23.91 -9.07 -11.35
N THR A 103 -24.72 -8.10 -11.79
CA THR A 103 -25.33 -8.12 -13.11
C THR A 103 -24.53 -7.19 -14.01
N ASP A 104 -23.96 -7.74 -15.09
CA ASP A 104 -23.38 -6.96 -16.19
C ASP A 104 -24.53 -6.26 -16.94
N ASP A 105 -25.04 -5.17 -16.37
CA ASP A 105 -26.00 -4.32 -17.07
C ASP A 105 -25.23 -3.23 -17.83
N ASN A 106 -25.02 -3.48 -19.12
CA ASN A 106 -24.34 -2.64 -20.13
C ASN A 106 -25.02 -1.27 -20.40
N ASN A 107 -25.73 -0.67 -19.44
CA ASN A 107 -26.51 0.55 -19.64
C ASN A 107 -26.09 1.74 -18.75
N SER A 108 -24.86 1.73 -18.23
CA SER A 108 -24.33 2.80 -17.37
C SER A 108 -23.61 3.93 -18.12
N ASN A 109 -23.54 3.88 -19.46
CA ASN A 109 -22.74 4.80 -20.28
C ASN A 109 -23.36 6.18 -20.55
N GLU A 110 -24.65 6.42 -20.29
CA GLU A 110 -25.28 7.72 -20.63
C GLU A 110 -25.11 8.83 -19.57
N VAL A 111 -24.73 8.51 -18.33
CA VAL A 111 -24.59 9.53 -17.26
C VAL A 111 -23.15 10.07 -17.16
N LEU A 112 -22.16 9.36 -17.70
CA LEU A 112 -20.74 9.66 -17.54
C LEU A 112 -20.20 10.71 -18.54
N ASN A 113 -20.88 10.95 -19.65
CA ASN A 113 -20.41 11.88 -20.71
C ASN A 113 -20.58 13.39 -20.40
N SER A 114 -20.95 13.78 -19.18
CA SER A 114 -21.21 15.18 -18.82
C SER A 114 -20.15 15.85 -17.94
N ILE A 115 -19.04 15.17 -17.62
CA ILE A 115 -18.02 15.72 -16.71
C ILE A 115 -16.73 15.98 -17.50
N LYS A 116 -16.55 17.23 -17.96
CA LYS A 116 -15.25 17.73 -18.45
C LYS A 116 -14.38 18.10 -17.25
N VAL A 117 -13.31 17.34 -17.02
CA VAL A 117 -12.20 17.78 -16.16
C VAL A 117 -11.00 18.05 -17.07
N HIS A 118 -10.60 19.31 -17.13
CA HIS A 118 -9.29 19.71 -17.64
C HIS A 118 -8.23 19.22 -16.66
N ASN A 119 -7.35 18.34 -17.12
CA ASN A 119 -6.12 18.03 -16.41
C ASN A 119 -4.93 18.51 -17.24
N TYR A 120 -4.06 19.21 -16.53
CA TYR A 120 -2.79 19.78 -16.95
C TYR A 120 -1.98 18.76 -17.77
N THR A 121 -1.47 19.19 -18.91
CA THR A 121 -0.61 18.39 -19.79
C THR A 121 0.79 18.30 -19.19
N ASP A 122 1.27 17.08 -18.95
CA ASP A 122 2.70 16.78 -18.84
C ASP A 122 3.34 17.01 -20.23
N ASP A 123 3.64 18.27 -20.53
CA ASP A 123 4.37 18.65 -21.74
C ASP A 123 5.87 18.63 -21.44
N TYR A 124 6.42 17.42 -21.34
CA TYR A 124 7.84 17.19 -21.59
C TYR A 124 8.08 15.73 -22.01
N SER A 125 8.26 15.52 -23.31
CA SER A 125 8.80 14.28 -23.86
C SER A 125 10.26 14.53 -24.25
N PRO A 126 11.25 14.09 -23.44
CA PRO A 126 12.63 14.14 -23.88
C PRO A 126 12.87 12.98 -24.84
N LYS A 127 12.94 13.32 -26.13
CA LYS A 127 13.63 12.51 -27.15
C LYS A 127 15.11 12.43 -26.77
N ASN A 128 15.55 11.33 -26.15
CA ASN A 128 16.81 10.60 -26.40
C ASN A 128 17.20 9.74 -25.17
N ASN A 129 17.34 8.43 -25.41
CA ASN A 129 18.07 7.48 -24.57
C ASN A 129 19.47 8.02 -24.25
N TYR A 130 20.06 7.66 -23.09
CA TYR A 130 21.42 7.12 -22.91
C TYR A 130 21.82 7.22 -21.43
N SER A 131 22.31 6.11 -20.87
CA SER A 131 23.08 6.10 -19.63
C SER A 131 24.07 7.27 -19.57
N GLY A 132 24.17 7.96 -18.44
CA GLY A 132 25.01 9.15 -18.32
C GLY A 132 25.18 9.63 -16.90
N TYR A 133 26.32 10.26 -16.64
CA TYR A 133 26.60 10.94 -15.38
C TYR A 133 26.76 12.44 -15.60
N GLU A 134 25.99 13.21 -14.86
CA GLU A 134 26.04 14.66 -14.77
C GLU A 134 26.54 15.04 -13.37
N GLY A 135 27.79 15.49 -13.26
CA GLY A 135 28.38 15.87 -11.98
C GLY A 135 29.89 16.03 -12.04
N GLU A 136 30.51 16.17 -10.88
CA GLU A 136 31.95 16.40 -10.78
C GLU A 136 32.75 15.10 -10.96
N TYR A 137 33.96 15.24 -11.50
CA TYR A 137 34.92 14.15 -11.60
C TYR A 137 36.16 14.47 -10.80
N LYS A 138 36.68 13.46 -10.10
CA LYS A 138 38.00 13.52 -9.45
C LYS A 138 38.77 12.26 -9.79
N ASN A 139 39.97 12.44 -10.36
CA ASN A 139 40.83 11.35 -10.81
C ASN A 139 40.10 10.36 -11.77
N GLY A 140 39.28 10.89 -12.68
CA GLY A 140 38.53 10.10 -13.65
C GLY A 140 37.34 9.31 -13.05
N LYS A 141 36.96 9.56 -11.80
CA LYS A 141 35.81 8.92 -11.14
C LYS A 141 34.77 9.94 -10.71
N TYR A 142 33.50 9.52 -10.62
CA TYR A 142 32.42 10.35 -10.09
C TYR A 142 32.75 10.82 -8.68
N HIS A 143 32.54 12.10 -8.43
CA HIS A 143 32.84 12.75 -7.17
C HIS A 143 31.89 13.92 -6.90
N GLY A 144 31.78 14.33 -5.65
CA GLY A 144 30.90 15.45 -5.30
C GLY A 144 29.43 15.12 -5.57
N TYR A 145 28.60 16.14 -5.72
CA TYR A 145 27.19 15.93 -6.02
C TYR A 145 26.99 15.66 -7.52
N GLY A 146 26.16 14.69 -7.86
CA GLY A 146 25.86 14.39 -9.25
C GLY A 146 24.62 13.55 -9.44
N ARG A 147 24.37 13.23 -10.70
CA ARG A 147 23.22 12.49 -11.17
C ARG A 147 23.66 11.42 -12.16
N LEU A 148 23.37 10.17 -11.85
CA LEU A 148 23.69 9.01 -12.68
C LEU A 148 22.39 8.38 -13.17
N ARG A 149 22.29 8.13 -14.47
CA ARG A 149 21.28 7.26 -15.08
C ARG A 149 21.97 6.06 -15.70
N THR A 150 21.47 4.86 -15.43
CA THR A 150 21.93 3.63 -16.08
C THR A 150 20.75 2.91 -16.71
N ASP A 151 20.85 2.67 -18.01
CA ASP A 151 19.95 1.78 -18.73
C ASP A 151 20.26 0.32 -18.37
N ASP A 152 19.22 -0.49 -18.24
CA ASP A 152 19.32 -1.94 -18.08
C ASP A 152 19.20 -2.63 -19.45
N ARG A 153 20.12 -2.32 -20.38
CA ARG A 153 20.19 -2.96 -21.71
C ARG A 153 20.58 -4.46 -21.67
N GLY A 154 19.74 -5.28 -21.06
CA GLY A 154 19.88 -6.74 -20.99
C GLY A 154 18.57 -7.52 -21.05
N SER A 155 17.40 -6.88 -21.06
CA SER A 155 16.10 -7.56 -21.22
C SER A 155 15.54 -7.31 -22.62
N GLU A 156 15.62 -8.29 -23.53
CA GLU A 156 15.03 -8.24 -24.88
C GLU A 156 13.48 -8.24 -24.88
N ILE A 157 12.82 -8.09 -23.71
CA ILE A 157 11.40 -8.40 -23.52
C ILE A 157 10.53 -7.13 -23.32
N TYR A 158 11.11 -5.97 -23.02
CA TYR A 158 10.32 -4.76 -22.69
C TYR A 158 10.86 -3.52 -23.43
N ASP A 159 10.12 -3.04 -24.44
CA ASP A 159 10.48 -1.97 -25.39
C ASP A 159 9.73 -0.64 -25.09
N ASP A 160 9.35 -0.41 -23.82
CA ASP A 160 8.50 0.74 -23.43
C ASP A 160 9.28 1.92 -22.80
N GLY A 161 10.62 1.89 -22.76
CA GLY A 161 11.46 3.09 -22.54
C GLY A 161 11.47 3.73 -21.15
N ASP A 162 10.76 3.18 -20.16
CA ASP A 162 10.64 3.75 -18.80
C ASP A 162 11.51 3.07 -17.72
N GLU A 163 12.28 2.04 -18.08
CA GLU A 163 13.08 1.23 -17.16
C GLU A 163 14.54 1.72 -17.14
N CYS A 164 14.87 2.65 -16.24
CA CYS A 164 16.26 3.00 -15.95
C CYS A 164 16.47 3.22 -14.44
N ASP A 165 17.63 2.82 -13.95
CA ASP A 165 18.08 3.16 -12.60
C ASP A 165 18.59 4.60 -12.61
N GLU A 166 18.22 5.38 -11.59
CA GLU A 166 18.59 6.76 -11.44
C GLU A 166 19.05 7.04 -10.00
N TYR A 167 20.27 7.56 -9.86
CA TYR A 167 20.78 8.09 -8.60
C TYR A 167 21.02 9.59 -8.70
N VAL A 168 20.60 10.31 -7.66
CA VAL A 168 20.88 11.74 -7.47
C VAL A 168 21.42 11.91 -6.06
N GLY A 169 22.67 12.36 -5.92
CA GLY A 169 23.28 12.52 -4.61
C GLY A 169 24.79 12.67 -4.64
N GLU A 170 25.40 12.47 -3.49
CA GLU A 170 26.84 12.57 -3.31
C GLU A 170 27.57 11.32 -3.81
N PHE A 171 28.76 11.54 -4.37
CA PHE A 171 29.67 10.53 -4.89
C PHE A 171 31.07 10.66 -4.30
N LYS A 172 31.69 9.52 -4.01
CA LYS A 172 33.10 9.43 -3.63
C LYS A 172 33.75 8.24 -4.29
N ASN A 173 34.86 8.50 -5.00
CA ASN A 173 35.62 7.47 -5.71
C ASN A 173 34.77 6.62 -6.67
N GLY A 174 33.76 7.22 -7.31
CA GLY A 174 32.87 6.54 -8.25
C GLY A 174 31.67 5.82 -7.62
N LEU A 175 31.52 5.86 -6.29
CA LEU A 175 30.45 5.19 -5.56
C LEU A 175 29.51 6.21 -4.91
N TYR A 176 28.25 5.82 -4.70
CA TYR A 176 27.30 6.59 -3.86
C TYR A 176 27.86 6.69 -2.44
N ASP A 177 28.02 7.91 -1.92
CA ASP A 177 28.63 8.15 -0.61
C ASP A 177 28.16 9.51 -0.09
N GLY A 178 27.44 9.54 1.05
CA GLY A 178 26.74 10.73 1.54
C GLY A 178 25.23 10.63 1.35
N GLN A 179 24.54 11.77 1.26
CA GLN A 179 23.09 11.79 1.07
C GLN A 179 22.72 11.59 -0.41
N GLY A 180 21.65 10.82 -0.66
CA GLY A 180 21.19 10.60 -2.03
C GLY A 180 19.76 10.04 -2.14
N THR A 181 19.29 9.99 -3.37
CA THR A 181 18.07 9.32 -3.79
C THR A 181 18.39 8.35 -4.90
N LEU A 182 18.05 7.08 -4.73
CA LEU A 182 18.14 6.03 -5.74
C LEU A 182 16.72 5.62 -6.14
N LYS A 183 16.44 5.61 -7.44
CA LYS A 183 15.26 5.00 -8.05
C LYS A 183 15.76 3.85 -8.92
N LEU A 184 15.21 2.66 -8.72
CA LEU A 184 15.50 1.49 -9.55
C LEU A 184 14.42 1.30 -10.61
N SER A 185 14.76 0.68 -11.73
CA SER A 185 13.82 0.37 -12.82
C SER A 185 12.66 -0.53 -12.34
N CYS A 186 12.91 -1.37 -11.33
CA CYS A 186 11.87 -2.17 -10.66
C CYS A 186 10.88 -1.36 -9.79
N GLY A 187 11.00 -0.02 -9.77
CA GLY A 187 10.14 0.89 -9.01
C GLY A 187 10.52 1.06 -7.55
N THR A 188 11.60 0.41 -7.09
CA THR A 188 12.13 0.64 -5.75
C THR A 188 12.74 2.04 -5.68
N LYS A 189 12.46 2.76 -4.59
CA LYS A 189 13.07 4.05 -4.30
C LYS A 189 13.69 4.02 -2.91
N TYR A 190 14.89 4.58 -2.79
CA TYR A 190 15.55 4.84 -1.52
C TYR A 190 15.94 6.30 -1.43
N ILE A 191 15.73 6.91 -0.27
CA ILE A 191 16.19 8.26 0.06
C ILE A 191 16.90 8.18 1.40
N GLY A 192 18.18 8.55 1.45
CA GLY A 192 18.92 8.52 2.71
C GLY A 192 20.43 8.49 2.53
N GLU A 193 21.11 7.99 3.55
CA GLU A 193 22.55 7.92 3.61
C GLU A 193 23.11 6.71 2.83
N PHE A 194 24.22 6.95 2.14
CA PHE A 194 25.00 5.97 1.41
C PHE A 194 26.44 5.95 1.92
N ARG A 195 27.05 4.77 1.90
CA ARG A 195 28.49 4.60 2.12
C ARG A 195 29.00 3.50 1.20
N ASN A 196 30.04 3.82 0.41
CA ASN A 196 30.63 2.88 -0.55
C ASN A 196 29.60 2.18 -1.46
N GLY A 197 28.55 2.89 -1.90
CA GLY A 197 27.52 2.38 -2.81
C GLY A 197 26.35 1.68 -2.14
N LEU A 198 26.37 1.49 -0.81
CA LEU A 198 25.31 0.80 -0.06
C LEU A 198 24.53 1.77 0.81
N TYR A 199 23.26 1.44 1.09
CA TYR A 199 22.49 2.13 2.12
C TYR A 199 23.16 1.94 3.48
N ASP A 200 23.52 3.02 4.16
CA ASP A 200 24.26 2.98 5.44
C ASP A 200 24.00 4.27 6.21
N GLY A 201 23.22 4.20 7.29
CA GLY A 201 22.71 5.35 8.03
C GLY A 201 21.18 5.44 7.99
N GLN A 202 20.62 6.64 8.17
CA GLN A 202 19.17 6.83 8.16
C GLN A 202 18.63 6.86 6.72
N GLY A 203 17.47 6.24 6.50
CA GLY A 203 16.83 6.28 5.19
C GLY A 203 15.37 5.86 5.16
N VAL A 204 14.77 6.07 4.00
CA VAL A 204 13.42 5.62 3.64
C VAL A 204 13.51 4.81 2.36
N GLN A 205 13.07 3.55 2.41
CA GLN A 205 12.93 2.70 1.23
C GLN A 205 11.44 2.46 0.93
N THR A 206 11.06 2.58 -0.32
CA THR A 206 9.74 2.19 -0.82
C THR A 206 9.90 1.18 -1.94
N TRP A 207 9.18 0.07 -1.89
CA TRP A 207 9.17 -0.94 -2.96
C TRP A 207 7.90 -0.80 -3.81
N GLY A 208 8.05 -0.46 -5.09
CA GLY A 208 7.03 -0.62 -6.11
C GLY A 208 6.71 0.63 -6.93
N ASP A 209 6.75 0.46 -8.25
CA ASP A 209 5.89 1.21 -9.17
C ASP A 209 4.53 0.50 -9.28
N TYR A 210 3.49 1.30 -9.46
CA TYR A 210 2.09 0.97 -9.28
C TYR A 210 1.53 0.15 -10.48
N ARG A 211 1.89 -1.13 -10.61
CA ARG A 211 1.17 -2.02 -11.56
C ARG A 211 -0.01 -2.70 -10.86
N ASP A 212 -1.14 -2.00 -10.90
CA ASP A 212 -2.50 -2.45 -10.57
C ASP A 212 -2.78 -2.89 -9.10
N PRO A 213 -3.41 -2.05 -8.26
CA PRO A 213 -3.87 -2.43 -6.91
C PRO A 213 -4.96 -3.52 -6.88
N ASP A 214 -5.40 -4.00 -8.04
CA ASP A 214 -6.38 -5.07 -8.17
C ASP A 214 -5.79 -6.45 -8.50
N TYR A 215 -4.46 -6.58 -8.62
CA TYR A 215 -3.80 -7.89 -8.66
C TYR A 215 -3.66 -8.44 -7.23
N TYR A 216 -4.76 -8.99 -6.70
CA TYR A 216 -4.83 -9.55 -5.36
C TYR A 216 -4.48 -11.05 -5.41
N TYR A 217 -3.36 -11.46 -4.80
CA TYR A 217 -3.08 -12.89 -4.60
C TYR A 217 -3.92 -13.40 -3.43
N GLU A 218 -4.71 -14.44 -3.70
CA GLU A 218 -5.80 -14.92 -2.84
C GLU A 218 -5.31 -15.71 -1.61
N TYR A 219 -4.01 -15.92 -1.43
CA TYR A 219 -3.45 -16.71 -0.34
C TYR A 219 -2.10 -16.14 0.11
N TYR A 220 -2.10 -15.45 1.25
CA TYR A 220 -0.88 -15.27 2.02
C TYR A 220 -0.92 -16.18 3.24
N ASP A 221 0.12 -16.99 3.40
CA ASP A 221 0.39 -17.72 4.62
C ASP A 221 0.89 -16.72 5.68
N LEU A 222 -0.04 -16.18 6.47
CA LEU A 222 0.25 -15.16 7.47
C LEU A 222 1.26 -15.63 8.51
N ASP A 223 1.34 -16.93 8.76
CA ASP A 223 2.33 -17.51 9.66
C ASP A 223 3.74 -17.29 9.08
N LYS A 224 3.95 -17.51 7.77
CA LYS A 224 5.23 -17.21 7.13
C LYS A 224 5.62 -15.75 7.21
N LEU A 225 4.66 -14.83 7.12
CA LEU A 225 4.97 -13.40 7.24
C LEU A 225 5.39 -13.02 8.67
N ILE A 226 4.75 -13.61 9.69
CA ILE A 226 5.08 -13.40 11.10
C ILE A 226 6.50 -13.93 11.41
N TYR A 227 6.88 -15.08 10.84
CA TYR A 227 8.14 -15.74 11.15
C TYR A 227 9.30 -15.42 10.20
N ASP A 228 9.03 -15.03 8.94
CA ASP A 228 10.02 -14.75 7.91
C ASP A 228 9.57 -13.69 6.88
N PRO A 229 9.51 -12.41 7.29
CA PRO A 229 8.98 -11.33 6.44
C PRO A 229 9.85 -11.01 5.21
N ILE A 230 11.15 -11.33 5.24
CA ILE A 230 12.08 -11.07 4.12
C ILE A 230 11.89 -12.10 3.02
N ASN A 231 11.82 -13.39 3.34
CA ASN A 231 11.59 -14.43 2.33
C ASN A 231 10.12 -14.52 1.88
N SER A 232 9.21 -13.91 2.64
CA SER A 232 7.80 -13.76 2.24
C SER A 232 7.56 -12.55 1.32
N SER A 233 8.59 -11.74 1.05
CA SER A 233 8.47 -10.47 0.30
C SER A 233 8.12 -10.64 -1.19
N GLU A 234 8.36 -11.81 -1.79
CA GLU A 234 7.91 -12.14 -3.16
C GLU A 234 6.39 -12.04 -3.30
N TYR A 235 5.66 -12.13 -2.19
CA TYR A 235 4.21 -12.13 -2.16
C TYR A 235 3.61 -10.76 -1.84
N PHE A 236 4.38 -9.81 -1.31
CA PHE A 236 3.85 -8.51 -0.86
C PHE A 236 4.45 -7.35 -1.65
N PHE A 237 3.82 -7.05 -2.78
CA PHE A 237 4.06 -5.79 -3.50
C PHE A 237 3.67 -4.61 -2.60
N GLY A 238 4.53 -3.58 -2.51
CA GLY A 238 4.24 -2.37 -1.75
C GLY A 238 4.59 -2.44 -0.27
N TYR A 239 5.79 -1.99 0.09
CA TYR A 239 6.15 -1.70 1.47
C TYR A 239 6.97 -0.41 1.57
N ILE A 240 6.98 0.16 2.76
CA ILE A 240 7.76 1.34 3.13
C ILE A 240 8.55 0.99 4.39
N TYR A 241 9.87 1.09 4.33
CA TYR A 241 10.74 1.06 5.49
C TYR A 241 11.23 2.47 5.81
N VAL A 242 11.17 2.86 7.06
CA VAL A 242 11.76 4.10 7.59
C VAL A 242 12.63 3.73 8.78
N GLY A 243 13.93 3.97 8.71
CA GLY A 243 14.83 3.62 9.81
C GLY A 243 16.30 3.60 9.42
N GLU A 244 17.08 2.92 10.25
CA GLU A 244 18.52 2.73 10.03
C GLU A 244 18.81 1.61 9.02
N PHE A 245 19.87 1.80 8.25
CA PHE A 245 20.42 0.84 7.31
C PHE A 245 21.88 0.57 7.65
N LYS A 246 22.32 -0.65 7.40
CA LYS A 246 23.73 -1.02 7.48
C LYS A 246 24.05 -2.01 6.37
N ASN A 247 25.00 -1.66 5.50
CA ASN A 247 25.42 -2.47 4.36
C ASN A 247 24.24 -2.89 3.45
N GLY A 248 23.27 -2.00 3.23
CA GLY A 248 22.11 -2.27 2.38
C GLY A 248 20.93 -2.96 3.07
N GLU A 249 21.08 -3.40 4.32
CA GLU A 249 20.03 -4.09 5.07
C GLU A 249 19.40 -3.21 6.15
N TYR A 250 18.12 -3.45 6.48
CA TYR A 250 17.47 -2.82 7.63
C TYR A 250 18.24 -3.14 8.92
N HIS A 251 18.51 -2.10 9.69
CA HIS A 251 19.29 -2.16 10.92
C HIS A 251 18.71 -1.20 11.96
N GLY A 252 19.23 -1.24 13.19
CA GLY A 252 18.94 -0.23 14.22
C GLY A 252 17.44 -0.02 14.44
N GLN A 253 16.99 1.18 14.79
CA GLN A 253 15.57 1.46 14.95
C GLN A 253 14.89 1.70 13.61
N GLY A 254 13.70 1.12 13.41
CA GLY A 254 12.92 1.34 12.21
C GLY A 254 11.46 0.94 12.28
N ILE A 255 10.76 1.24 11.19
CA ILE A 255 9.36 0.92 10.96
C ILE A 255 9.22 0.37 9.54
N LEU A 256 8.78 -0.87 9.40
CA LEU A 256 8.42 -1.48 8.13
C LEU A 256 6.89 -1.56 8.02
N THR A 257 6.31 -0.91 7.02
CA THR A 257 4.87 -0.89 6.76
C THR A 257 4.58 -1.50 5.40
N TYR A 258 3.80 -2.57 5.36
CA TYR A 258 3.26 -3.11 4.12
C TYR A 258 1.93 -2.44 3.78
N ILE A 259 1.57 -2.37 2.49
CA ILE A 259 0.26 -1.83 2.03
C ILE A 259 -0.96 -2.56 2.63
N SER A 260 -0.72 -3.71 3.28
CA SER A 260 -1.65 -4.53 4.04
C SER A 260 -1.95 -4.09 5.47
N GLU A 261 -1.56 -2.88 5.87
CA GLU A 261 -1.71 -2.39 7.26
C GLU A 261 -0.91 -3.22 8.28
N ILE A 262 0.04 -4.02 7.77
CA ILE A 262 1.02 -4.77 8.57
C ILE A 262 2.17 -3.83 8.88
N LYS A 263 2.45 -3.64 10.16
CA LYS A 263 3.50 -2.74 10.63
C LYS A 263 4.43 -3.46 11.59
N TYR A 264 5.70 -3.55 11.24
CA TYR A 264 6.78 -3.91 12.17
C TYR A 264 7.42 -2.63 12.69
N SER A 265 7.71 -2.57 13.99
CA SER A 265 8.29 -1.40 14.64
C SER A 265 9.27 -1.84 15.71
N GLY A 266 10.51 -1.35 15.67
CA GLY A 266 11.51 -1.64 16.70
C GLY A 266 12.93 -1.76 16.15
N GLU A 267 13.76 -2.54 16.83
CA GLU A 267 15.15 -2.80 16.46
C GLU A 267 15.24 -3.86 15.35
N PHE A 268 15.96 -3.58 14.27
CA PHE A 268 16.23 -4.48 13.15
C PHE A 268 17.69 -4.96 13.17
N LYS A 269 17.90 -6.23 12.83
CA LYS A 269 19.22 -6.84 12.59
C LYS A 269 19.15 -7.76 11.39
N LEU A 270 20.10 -7.61 10.48
CA LEU A 270 20.20 -8.38 9.24
C LEU A 270 18.88 -8.36 8.44
N GLY A 271 18.29 -7.17 8.31
CA GLY A 271 16.99 -6.98 7.65
C GLY A 271 15.76 -7.36 8.47
N ARG A 272 15.91 -8.04 9.62
CA ARG A 272 14.79 -8.64 10.37
C ARG A 272 14.47 -7.88 11.66
N LEU A 273 13.19 -7.85 12.05
CA LEU A 273 12.79 -7.33 13.36
C LEU A 273 13.42 -8.22 14.46
N TYR A 274 14.30 -7.63 15.25
CA TYR A 274 15.01 -8.27 16.36
C TYR A 274 14.30 -8.03 17.69
N SER A 275 13.86 -6.80 17.96
CA SER A 275 13.07 -6.48 19.16
C SER A 275 12.02 -5.44 18.82
N GLY A 276 10.80 -5.55 19.34
CA GLY A 276 9.74 -4.58 19.05
C GLY A 276 8.37 -5.20 18.89
N SER A 277 7.57 -4.69 17.95
CA SER A 277 6.20 -5.14 17.75
C SER A 277 5.80 -5.26 16.28
N LEU A 278 4.87 -6.17 16.04
CA LEU A 278 4.12 -6.34 14.81
C LEU A 278 2.66 -5.99 15.09
N THR A 279 2.10 -5.05 14.34
CA THR A 279 0.66 -4.74 14.33
C THR A 279 0.04 -5.25 13.04
N TYR A 280 -1.06 -5.99 13.15
CA TYR A 280 -1.84 -6.47 12.00
C TYR A 280 -3.32 -6.58 12.34
N PHE A 281 -4.18 -5.90 11.59
CA PHE A 281 -5.65 -5.94 11.73
C PHE A 281 -6.17 -6.02 13.20
N ASP A 282 -5.65 -5.10 14.03
CA ASP A 282 -5.94 -4.92 15.47
C ASP A 282 -5.23 -5.89 16.44
N ASP A 283 -4.45 -6.86 15.93
CA ASP A 283 -3.58 -7.71 16.74
C ASP A 283 -2.20 -7.06 16.92
N LEU A 284 -1.64 -7.22 18.12
CA LEU A 284 -0.30 -6.73 18.49
C LEU A 284 0.52 -7.92 18.99
N ILE A 285 1.63 -8.19 18.32
CA ILE A 285 2.58 -9.26 18.66
C ILE A 285 3.91 -8.62 19.03
N TYR A 286 4.52 -9.07 20.12
CA TYR A 286 5.83 -8.59 20.56
C TYR A 286 6.95 -9.54 20.14
N PHE A 287 8.10 -8.95 19.81
CA PHE A 287 9.31 -9.67 19.45
C PHE A 287 10.42 -9.33 20.44
N GLU A 288 11.14 -10.34 20.91
CA GLU A 288 12.36 -10.19 21.67
C GLU A 288 13.42 -11.15 21.13
N LYS A 289 14.58 -10.62 20.76
CA LYS A 289 15.71 -11.35 20.16
C LYS A 289 15.31 -12.20 18.94
N GLY A 290 14.39 -11.69 18.13
CA GLY A 290 13.88 -12.33 16.91
C GLY A 290 12.83 -13.42 17.15
N LEU A 291 12.34 -13.57 18.39
CA LEU A 291 11.32 -14.56 18.74
C LEU A 291 10.02 -13.87 19.18
N VAL A 292 8.89 -14.47 18.82
CA VAL A 292 7.57 -14.04 19.29
C VAL A 292 7.45 -14.29 20.79
N VAL A 293 7.11 -13.25 21.54
CA VAL A 293 6.85 -13.32 22.98
C VAL A 293 5.33 -13.34 23.19
N LYS A 294 4.84 -14.33 23.95
CA LYS A 294 3.43 -14.46 24.35
C LYS A 294 3.09 -13.57 25.53
#